data_AF-A0A6J2X543-F1
#
_entry.id   AF-A0A6J2X543-F1
#
_cell.length_a   1.000
_cell.length_b   1.000
_cell.length_c   1.000
_cell.angle_alpha   90.00
_cell.angle_beta   90.00
_cell.angle_gamma   90.00
#
_symmetry.space_group_name_H-M   'P 1'
#
loop_
_entity.id
_entity.type
_entity.pdbx_description
1 polymer ?
#
loop_
_entity_poly.entity_id
_entity_poly.type
_entity_poly.pdbx_seq_one_letter_code
_entity_poly.pdbx_strand_id
1 'polypeptide(L)'
;MEKFVKATSNNLPRVDIFMVHELLKRDNRFNSAEIAGVKASSSTRESYGDNAIGYVELKRKGPLCTVKARICPEHKVRSKAYTIETVINEEEETFIDVCCKDCAAGEGGCKHALAFLM
;
A
#
# COMPACT_ATOMS: atom_id res chain seq x y z
N MET A 1 19.37 3.30 16.72
CA MET A 1 18.99 3.43 15.29
C MET A 1 17.79 2.54 15.04
N GLU A 2 16.65 3.13 14.70
CA GLU A 2 15.43 2.40 14.36
C GLU A 2 15.61 1.73 13.00
N LYS A 3 15.67 0.40 12.99
CA LYS A 3 15.89 -0.43 11.80
C LYS A 3 14.57 -1.00 11.30
N PHE A 4 14.50 -1.26 9.99
CA PHE A 4 13.39 -2.05 9.45
C PHE A 4 13.51 -3.50 9.92
N VAL A 5 12.39 -4.07 10.31
CA VAL A 5 12.25 -5.47 10.72
C VAL A 5 11.30 -6.18 9.79
N LYS A 6 11.54 -7.48 9.54
CA LYS A 6 10.64 -8.30 8.72
C LYS A 6 9.24 -8.33 9.35
N ALA A 7 8.22 -8.15 8.54
CA ALA A 7 6.85 -8.26 8.99
C ALA A 7 6.46 -9.72 9.25
N THR A 8 5.60 -9.90 10.25
CA THR A 8 5.03 -11.13 10.75
C THR A 8 3.60 -10.82 11.18
N SER A 9 2.75 -11.82 11.30
CA SER A 9 1.37 -11.65 11.75
C SER A 9 1.24 -10.95 13.11
N ASN A 10 2.30 -10.95 13.92
CA ASN A 10 2.31 -10.35 15.26
C ASN A 10 2.82 -8.90 15.31
N ASN A 11 3.42 -8.38 14.24
CA ASN A 11 4.02 -7.04 14.25
C ASN A 11 3.48 -6.10 13.19
N LEU A 12 2.53 -6.54 12.36
CA LEU A 12 1.83 -5.70 11.40
C LEU A 12 0.98 -4.64 12.11
N PRO A 13 0.88 -3.42 11.56
CA PRO A 13 -0.05 -2.41 12.06
C PRO A 13 -1.49 -2.89 11.83
N ARG A 14 -2.39 -2.48 12.73
CA ARG A 14 -3.82 -2.69 12.51
C ARG A 14 -4.27 -1.74 11.41
N VAL A 15 -4.92 -2.29 10.40
CA VAL A 15 -5.50 -1.54 9.29
C VAL A 15 -6.97 -1.92 9.23
N ASP A 16 -7.82 -0.91 9.18
CA ASP A 16 -9.26 -1.07 9.03
C ASP A 16 -9.75 -0.42 7.72
N ILE A 17 -10.84 -0.94 7.18
CA ILE A 17 -11.46 -0.45 5.93
C ILE A 17 -11.82 1.04 6.01
N PHE A 18 -12.18 1.55 7.19
CA PHE A 18 -12.45 2.98 7.41
C PHE A 18 -11.20 3.83 7.22
N MET A 19 -10.02 3.34 7.65
CA MET A 19 -8.75 4.04 7.44
C MET A 19 -8.43 4.17 5.95
N VAL A 20 -8.67 3.10 5.19
CA VAL A 20 -8.48 3.08 3.74
C VAL A 20 -9.46 4.05 3.07
N HIS A 21 -10.74 4.01 3.45
CA HIS A 21 -11.75 4.95 2.93
C HIS A 21 -11.41 6.42 3.23
N GLU A 22 -10.90 6.72 4.42
CA GLU A 22 -10.47 8.08 4.77
C GLU A 22 -9.30 8.53 3.88
N LEU A 23 -8.30 7.66 3.69
CA LEU A 23 -7.18 7.93 2.78
C LEU A 23 -7.67 8.22 1.36
N LEU A 24 -8.56 7.40 0.82
CA LEU A 24 -9.08 7.56 -0.54
C LEU A 24 -9.90 8.85 -0.70
N LYS A 25 -10.58 9.29 0.37
CA LYS A 25 -11.33 10.56 0.38
C LYS A 25 -10.41 11.78 0.51
N ARG A 26 -9.43 11.73 1.41
CA ARG A 26 -8.57 12.89 1.70
C ARG A 26 -7.54 13.14 0.60
N ASP A 27 -7.08 12.08 -0.04
CA ASP A 27 -5.95 12.14 -0.94
C ASP A 27 -6.40 12.28 -2.40
N ASN A 28 -6.14 13.45 -2.98
CA ASN A 28 -6.54 13.78 -4.35
C ASN A 28 -5.96 12.82 -5.40
N ARG A 29 -4.87 12.09 -5.11
CA ARG A 29 -4.32 11.07 -6.01
C ARG A 29 -5.28 9.90 -6.22
N PHE A 30 -6.18 9.67 -5.27
CA PHE A 30 -7.15 8.58 -5.29
C PHE A 30 -8.60 9.07 -5.45
N ASN A 31 -8.89 10.32 -5.05
CA ASN A 31 -10.21 10.95 -5.19
C ASN A 31 -10.46 11.59 -6.57
N SER A 32 -9.46 11.70 -7.46
CA SER A 32 -9.72 12.19 -8.82
C SER A 32 -10.75 11.32 -9.56
N ALA A 33 -11.73 11.96 -10.22
CA ALA A 33 -12.83 11.28 -10.92
C ALA A 33 -12.37 10.25 -11.97
N GLU A 34 -11.19 10.44 -12.54
CA GLU A 34 -10.54 9.51 -13.49
C GLU A 34 -10.06 8.20 -12.82
N ILE A 35 -9.78 8.25 -11.53
CA ILE A 35 -9.21 7.16 -10.72
C ILE A 35 -10.32 6.36 -10.03
N ALA A 36 -11.30 7.06 -9.45
CA ALA A 36 -12.38 6.47 -8.67
C ALA A 36 -13.25 5.47 -9.47
N GLY A 37 -13.53 5.76 -10.75
CA GLY A 37 -14.39 4.90 -11.58
C GLY A 37 -13.66 3.74 -12.30
N VAL A 38 -12.39 3.92 -12.67
CA VAL A 38 -11.66 2.98 -13.55
C VAL A 38 -10.69 2.08 -12.76
N LYS A 39 -10.13 2.57 -11.64
CA LYS A 39 -9.12 1.84 -10.86
C LYS A 39 -9.70 1.01 -9.71
N ALA A 40 -10.84 1.40 -9.14
CA ALA A 40 -11.54 0.57 -8.14
C ALA A 40 -11.98 -0.78 -8.76
N SER A 41 -12.58 -0.74 -9.95
CA SER A 41 -13.05 -1.93 -10.70
C SER A 41 -11.93 -2.84 -11.22
N SER A 42 -10.68 -2.34 -11.32
CA SER A 42 -9.52 -3.11 -11.80
C SER A 42 -8.59 -3.58 -10.69
N SER A 43 -8.64 -2.95 -9.51
CA SER A 43 -7.89 -3.36 -8.31
C SER A 43 -8.62 -4.44 -7.51
N THR A 44 -9.94 -4.59 -7.71
CA THR A 44 -10.76 -5.71 -7.19
C THR A 44 -10.65 -7.00 -8.00
N ARG A 45 -9.84 -7.02 -9.08
CA ARG A 45 -9.56 -8.27 -9.78
C ARG A 45 -8.73 -9.16 -8.85
N GLU A 46 -9.39 -10.18 -8.30
CA GLU A 46 -8.95 -11.28 -7.41
C GLU A 46 -7.54 -11.90 -7.61
N SER A 47 -6.76 -11.48 -8.61
CA SER A 47 -5.44 -12.06 -8.96
C SER A 47 -4.23 -11.25 -8.47
N TYR A 48 -4.41 -10.33 -7.52
CA TYR A 48 -3.31 -9.74 -6.73
C TYR A 48 -3.41 -10.16 -5.26
N GLY A 49 -4.05 -11.30 -4.97
CA GLY A 49 -4.11 -11.89 -3.64
C GLY A 49 -2.72 -12.18 -3.06
N ASP A 50 -2.67 -12.53 -1.78
CA ASP A 50 -1.47 -12.72 -0.95
C ASP A 50 -0.25 -13.40 -1.64
N ASN A 51 -0.47 -14.22 -2.66
CA ASN A 51 0.56 -14.81 -3.53
C ASN A 51 1.48 -13.79 -4.23
N ALA A 52 1.05 -12.54 -4.39
CA ALA A 52 1.84 -11.48 -5.02
C ALA A 52 2.81 -10.78 -4.07
N ILE A 53 2.66 -10.93 -2.74
CA ILE A 53 3.50 -10.22 -1.76
C ILE A 53 4.74 -11.04 -1.44
N GLY A 54 5.91 -10.59 -1.91
CA GLY A 54 7.17 -11.30 -1.73
C GLY A 54 7.84 -11.02 -0.39
N TYR A 55 7.95 -9.75 0.00
CA TYR A 55 8.64 -9.35 1.22
C TYR A 55 8.04 -8.08 1.80
N VAL A 56 7.77 -8.11 3.11
CA VAL A 56 7.25 -6.96 3.86
C VAL A 56 8.17 -6.70 5.04
N GLU A 57 8.54 -5.44 5.21
CA GLU A 57 9.32 -4.94 6.34
C GLU A 57 8.65 -3.70 6.91
N LEU A 58 8.80 -3.48 8.21
CA LEU A 58 8.22 -2.32 8.88
C LEU A 58 9.23 -1.69 9.84
N LYS A 59 9.05 -0.39 10.06
CA LYS A 59 9.84 0.40 11.00
C LYS A 59 8.89 1.29 11.78
N ARG A 60 8.98 1.22 13.11
CA ARG A 60 8.25 2.13 14.00
C ARG A 60 9.14 3.27 14.46
N LYS A 61 8.58 4.47 14.50
CA LYS A 61 9.18 5.69 15.05
C LYS A 61 8.11 6.49 15.77
N GLY A 62 8.05 6.35 17.09
CA GLY A 62 6.94 6.87 17.90
C GLY A 62 5.61 6.26 17.42
N PRO A 63 4.57 7.06 17.15
CA PRO A 63 3.28 6.56 16.64
C PRO A 63 3.32 6.12 15.17
N LEU A 64 4.39 6.44 14.43
CA LEU A 64 4.44 6.21 13.00
C LEU A 64 5.02 4.84 12.68
N CYS A 65 4.27 4.03 11.96
CA CYS A 65 4.69 2.76 11.38
C CYS A 65 4.88 2.92 9.87
N THR A 66 6.12 2.87 9.41
CA THR A 66 6.46 2.80 7.99
C THR A 66 6.52 1.35 7.56
N VAL A 67 5.63 0.93 6.67
CA VAL A 67 5.61 -0.40 6.06
C VAL A 67 6.12 -0.31 4.64
N LYS A 68 7.04 -1.20 4.26
CA LYS A 68 7.51 -1.39 2.90
C LYS A 68 7.17 -2.79 2.44
N ALA A 69 6.53 -2.89 1.30
CA ALA A 69 6.14 -4.16 0.70
C ALA A 69 6.69 -4.26 -0.72
N ARG A 70 7.23 -5.43 -1.06
CA ARG A 70 7.65 -5.77 -2.41
C ARG A 70 6.62 -6.71 -3.03
N ILE A 71 5.97 -6.24 -4.09
CA ILE A 71 4.84 -6.92 -4.74
C ILE A 71 5.28 -7.36 -6.13
N CYS A 72 5.18 -8.65 -6.41
CA CYS A 72 5.40 -9.24 -7.72
C CYS A 72 4.06 -9.36 -8.46
N PRO A 73 3.91 -8.82 -9.67
CA PRO A 73 2.70 -9.06 -10.45
C PRO A 73 2.59 -10.54 -10.81
N GLU A 74 1.52 -11.19 -10.34
CA GLU A 74 1.25 -12.64 -10.41
C GLU A 74 1.43 -13.26 -11.81
N HIS A 75 1.27 -12.46 -12.87
CA HIS A 75 1.21 -12.98 -14.24
C HIS A 75 2.51 -12.94 -15.04
N LYS A 76 3.64 -12.46 -14.49
CA LYS A 76 4.91 -12.40 -15.24
C LYS A 76 6.13 -12.57 -14.33
N VAL A 77 6.69 -13.78 -14.26
CA VAL A 77 7.94 -14.11 -13.53
C VAL A 77 9.14 -13.25 -13.96
N ARG A 78 9.06 -12.57 -15.12
CA ARG A 78 10.06 -11.64 -15.66
C ARG A 78 9.75 -10.15 -15.45
N SER A 79 8.61 -9.80 -14.87
CA SER A 79 8.25 -8.40 -14.62
C SER A 79 8.87 -7.89 -13.33
N LYS A 80 9.29 -6.63 -13.35
CA LYS A 80 9.91 -5.95 -12.21
C LYS A 80 8.92 -5.90 -11.05
N ALA A 81 9.36 -6.35 -9.88
CA ALA A 81 8.59 -6.21 -8.64
C ALA A 81 8.46 -4.74 -8.27
N TYR A 82 7.28 -4.34 -7.80
CA TYR A 82 7.01 -2.98 -7.35
C TYR A 82 7.23 -2.87 -5.85
N THR A 83 7.81 -1.76 -5.41
CA THR A 83 7.95 -1.45 -3.99
C THR A 83 6.89 -0.44 -3.60
N ILE A 84 6.03 -0.81 -2.66
CA ILE A 84 5.09 0.09 -1.99
C ILE A 84 5.69 0.50 -0.65
N GLU A 85 5.61 1.78 -0.34
CA GLU A 85 5.89 2.33 0.99
C GLU A 85 4.62 3.00 1.49
N THR A 86 4.21 2.67 2.71
CA THR A 86 3.12 3.33 3.39
C THR A 86 3.54 3.75 4.78
N VAL A 87 2.99 4.87 5.24
CA VAL A 87 3.18 5.37 6.60
C VAL A 87 1.81 5.41 7.25
N ILE A 88 1.69 4.75 8.39
CA ILE A 88 0.47 4.66 9.20
C ILE A 88 0.76 5.31 10.55
N ASN A 89 -0.16 6.13 11.04
CA ASN A 89 -0.19 6.54 12.43
C ASN A 89 -0.97 5.50 13.23
N GLU A 90 -0.28 4.71 14.05
CA GLU A 90 -0.88 3.63 14.85
C GLU A 90 -1.72 4.16 16.02
N GLU A 91 -1.50 5.41 16.49
CA GLU A 91 -2.32 6.03 17.54
C GLU A 91 -3.59 6.66 17.00
N GLU A 92 -3.50 7.38 15.88
CA GLU A 92 -4.65 8.01 15.24
C GLU A 92 -5.43 7.06 14.33
N GLU A 93 -4.92 5.85 14.11
CA GLU A 93 -5.57 4.84 13.25
C GLU A 93 -5.81 5.38 11.82
N THR A 94 -4.80 6.08 11.26
CA THR A 94 -4.90 6.72 9.94
C THR A 94 -3.69 6.43 9.06
N PHE A 95 -3.92 6.37 7.75
CA PHE A 95 -2.84 6.41 6.77
C PHE A 95 -2.33 7.84 6.63
N ILE A 96 -1.02 8.02 6.73
CA ILE A 96 -0.34 9.29 6.48
C ILE A 96 0.09 9.40 5.01
N ASP A 97 0.60 8.32 4.43
CA ASP A 97 0.96 8.29 3.00
C ASP A 97 0.95 6.84 2.47
N VAL A 98 0.71 6.72 1.16
CA VAL A 98 0.94 5.49 0.40
C VAL A 98 1.56 5.86 -0.95
N CYS A 99 2.66 5.21 -1.30
CA CYS A 99 3.39 5.53 -2.52
C CYS A 99 4.01 4.28 -3.14
N CYS A 100 3.85 4.12 -4.45
CA CYS A 100 4.59 3.12 -5.21
C CYS A 100 5.88 3.74 -5.75
N LYS A 101 7.04 3.26 -5.29
CA LYS A 101 8.35 3.80 -5.66
C LYS A 101 8.83 3.38 -7.04
N ASP A 102 8.22 2.35 -7.62
CA ASP A 102 8.70 1.73 -8.87
C ASP A 102 7.76 1.98 -10.06
N CYS A 103 6.77 2.86 -9.91
CA CYS A 103 5.82 3.20 -10.97
C CYS A 103 5.97 4.66 -11.38
N ALA A 104 5.99 4.93 -12.69
CA ALA A 104 5.98 6.30 -13.23
C ALA A 104 4.72 7.10 -12.80
N ALA A 105 3.63 6.41 -12.45
CA ALA A 105 2.42 7.00 -11.90
C ALA A 105 2.36 6.92 -10.35
N GLY A 106 3.49 6.66 -9.68
CA GLY A 106 3.57 6.50 -8.22
C GLY A 106 3.17 7.77 -7.46
N GLU A 107 3.51 8.94 -8.00
CA GLU A 107 3.16 10.25 -7.45
C GLU A 107 1.67 10.62 -7.66
N GLY A 108 0.98 9.97 -8.61
CA GLY A 108 -0.38 10.29 -9.02
C GLY A 108 -1.43 9.22 -8.68
N GLY A 109 -1.18 8.36 -7.69
CA GLY A 109 -2.17 7.35 -7.28
C GLY A 109 -2.21 6.18 -8.27
N CYS A 110 -1.19 5.33 -8.18
CA CYS A 110 -1.11 4.14 -9.03
C CYS A 110 -2.03 3.02 -8.52
N LYS A 111 -2.44 2.13 -9.43
CA LYS A 111 -3.25 0.94 -9.11
C LYS A 111 -2.55 -0.01 -8.12
N HIS A 112 -1.22 -0.04 -8.11
CA HIS A 112 -0.46 -0.94 -7.23
C HIS A 112 -0.53 -0.51 -5.76
N ALA A 113 -0.59 0.80 -5.50
CA ALA A 113 -0.79 1.33 -4.16
C ALA A 113 -2.20 0.98 -3.65
N LEU A 114 -3.22 1.11 -4.51
CA LEU A 114 -4.59 0.75 -4.16
C LEU A 114 -4.75 -0.76 -3.91
N ALA A 115 -4.17 -1.60 -4.77
CA ALA A 115 -4.20 -3.05 -4.64
C ALA A 115 -3.44 -3.57 -3.41
N PHE A 116 -2.53 -2.79 -2.82
CA PHE A 116 -1.86 -3.15 -1.57
C PHE A 116 -2.71 -2.81 -0.32
N LEU A 117 -3.63 -1.87 -0.45
CA LEU A 117 -4.48 -1.39 0.65
C LEU A 117 -5.79 -2.17 0.79
N MET A 118 -6.19 -2.92 -0.25
CA MET A 118 -7.40 -3.75 -0.30
C MET A 118 -7.04 -5.21 -0.11
#